data_AF-A0A349U3U6-F1
#
_entry.id   AF-A0A349U3U6-F1
#
_cell.length_a   1.000
_cell.length_b   1.000
_cell.length_c   1.000
_cell.angle_alpha   90.00
_cell.angle_beta   90.00
_cell.angle_gamma   90.00
#
_symmetry.space_group_name_H-M   'P 1'
#
loop_
_entity.id
_entity.type
_entity.pdbx_description
1 polymer ?
#
loop_
_entity_poly.entity_id
_entity_poly.type
_entity_poly.pdbx_seq_one_letter_code
_entity_poly.pdbx_strand_id
1 'polypeptide(L)'
;MTKYSLQVYLHNIKEEMLDVNELEVHPEIIEKLSELGIVEVIDGCIGPENLYRVRKIIRLKSSLSLNWQGAAIILDLLEQIEKLQEEIEQLRKR
;
A
#
# COMPACT_ATOMS: atom_id res chain seq x y z
N MET A 1 31.73 -37.48 -7.67
CA MET A 1 30.36 -37.20 -7.22
C MET A 1 30.15 -35.70 -7.32
N THR A 2 29.46 -35.24 -8.35
CA THR A 2 29.40 -33.82 -8.73
C THR A 2 28.32 -33.13 -7.90
N LYS A 3 28.70 -32.13 -7.10
CA LYS A 3 27.75 -31.32 -6.31
C LYS A 3 27.16 -30.24 -7.22
N TYR A 4 25.83 -30.20 -7.28
CA TYR A 4 25.09 -29.10 -7.90
C TYR A 4 24.57 -28.20 -6.79
N SER A 5 24.84 -26.90 -6.87
CA SER A 5 24.22 -25.89 -6.00
C SER A 5 23.06 -25.24 -6.72
N LEU A 6 21.87 -25.36 -6.15
CA LEU A 6 20.69 -24.63 -6.61
C LEU A 6 20.72 -23.24 -5.97
N GLN A 7 20.81 -22.20 -6.77
CA GLN A 7 20.70 -20.83 -6.31
C GLN A 7 19.34 -20.31 -6.74
N VAL A 8 18.40 -20.24 -5.79
CA VAL A 8 17.06 -19.72 -6.02
C VAL A 8 17.16 -18.20 -5.99
N TYR A 9 16.98 -17.57 -7.14
CA TYR A 9 16.82 -16.12 -7.22
C TYR A 9 15.35 -15.81 -7.03
N LEU A 10 15.00 -15.13 -5.93
CA LEU A 10 13.70 -14.50 -5.80
C LEU A 10 13.66 -13.36 -6.80
N HIS A 11 12.96 -13.58 -7.92
CA HIS A 11 12.55 -12.49 -8.78
C HIS A 11 11.42 -11.75 -8.06
N ASN A 12 11.78 -10.94 -7.06
CA ASN A 12 10.91 -9.83 -6.73
C ASN A 12 10.84 -9.04 -8.03
N ILE A 13 9.69 -9.11 -8.71
CA ILE A 13 9.25 -8.09 -9.65
C ILE A 13 9.69 -6.81 -8.99
N LYS A 14 10.70 -6.11 -9.55
CA LYS A 14 11.23 -4.91 -8.94
C LYS A 14 10.02 -4.09 -8.53
N GLU A 15 9.79 -3.98 -7.22
CA GLU A 15 8.93 -2.93 -6.72
C GLU A 15 9.61 -1.69 -7.25
N GLU A 16 8.99 -1.09 -8.26
CA GLU A 16 9.48 0.14 -8.85
C GLU A 16 9.32 1.17 -7.73
N MET A 17 10.38 1.28 -6.94
CA MET A 17 10.51 2.21 -5.84
C MET A 17 10.54 3.59 -6.47
N LEU A 18 9.53 4.40 -6.18
CA LEU A 18 9.36 5.72 -6.75
C LEU A 18 9.91 6.75 -5.76
N ASP A 19 10.76 7.66 -6.22
CA ASP A 19 11.22 8.78 -5.39
C ASP A 19 10.02 9.67 -5.03
N VAL A 20 9.82 9.91 -3.73
CA VAL A 20 8.70 10.71 -3.23
C VAL A 20 8.69 12.15 -3.78
N ASN A 21 9.86 12.67 -4.17
CA ASN A 21 10.01 14.02 -4.71
C ASN A 21 9.57 14.13 -6.18
N GLU A 22 9.50 13.01 -6.91
CA GLU A 22 9.08 12.96 -8.31
C GLU A 22 7.56 12.73 -8.47
N LEU A 23 6.84 12.57 -7.36
CA LEU A 23 5.41 12.27 -7.35
C LEU A 23 4.55 13.54 -7.44
N GLU A 24 3.32 13.36 -7.95
CA GLU A 24 2.28 14.41 -7.94
C GLU A 24 1.78 14.77 -6.53
N VAL A 25 2.14 13.97 -5.52
CA VAL A 25 1.76 14.17 -4.13
C VAL A 25 2.90 14.87 -3.40
N HIS A 26 2.58 15.93 -2.65
CA HIS A 26 3.58 16.67 -1.88
C HIS A 26 4.30 15.75 -0.87
N PRO A 27 5.65 15.74 -0.81
CA PRO A 27 6.43 14.83 0.04
C PRO A 27 6.02 14.85 1.52
N GLU A 28 5.73 16.03 2.07
CA GLU A 28 5.28 16.20 3.46
C GLU A 28 4.01 15.40 3.80
N ILE A 29 3.12 15.17 2.83
CA ILE A 29 1.93 14.32 3.03
C ILE A 29 2.35 12.86 3.17
N ILE A 30 3.28 12.41 2.33
CA ILE A 30 3.78 11.04 2.33
C ILE A 30 4.55 10.77 3.63
N GLU A 31 5.41 11.69 4.05
CA GLU A 31 6.11 11.62 5.34
C GLU A 31 5.13 11.52 6.51
N LYS A 32 4.10 12.36 6.54
CA LYS A 32 3.08 12.31 7.59
C LYS A 32 2.32 10.97 7.63
N LEU A 33 2.07 10.36 6.48
CA LEU A 33 1.45 9.04 6.42
C LEU A 33 2.42 7.94 6.86
N SER A 34 3.71 8.08 6.55
CA SER A 34 4.78 7.19 7.03
C SER A 34 4.95 7.26 8.55
N GLU A 35 4.96 8.46 9.14
CA GLU A 35 5.03 8.66 10.60
C GLU A 35 3.85 8.02 11.34
N LEU A 36 2.68 7.94 10.69
CA LEU A 36 1.50 7.28 11.22
C LEU A 36 1.50 5.76 10.99
N GLY A 37 2.54 5.21 10.36
CA GLY A 37 2.67 3.79 10.03
C GLY A 37 1.70 3.32 8.94
N ILE A 38 1.17 4.24 8.14
CA ILE A 38 0.12 3.94 7.16
C ILE A 38 0.72 3.46 5.84
N VAL A 39 1.91 3.96 5.50
CA VAL A 39 2.69 3.59 4.32
C VAL A 39 4.16 3.45 4.69
N GLU A 40 4.90 2.62 3.96
CA GLU A 40 6.33 2.49 4.16
C GLU A 40 7.10 3.35 3.15
N VAL A 41 8.07 4.11 3.65
CA VAL A 41 9.02 4.89 2.84
C VAL A 41 10.42 4.45 3.24
N ILE A 42 11.19 3.99 2.26
CA ILE A 42 12.56 3.48 2.45
C ILE A 42 13.50 4.35 1.63
N ASP A 43 14.46 5.00 2.29
CA ASP A 43 15.45 5.87 1.63
C ASP A 43 14.84 6.94 0.71
N GLY A 44 13.68 7.50 1.09
CA GLY A 44 12.98 8.49 0.28
C GLY A 44 12.20 7.92 -0.91
N CYS A 45 12.08 6.60 -1.00
CA CYS A 45 11.31 5.91 -2.01
C CYS A 45 10.07 5.23 -1.42
N ILE A 46 9.02 5.12 -2.24
CA ILE A 46 7.76 4.46 -1.88
C ILE A 46 7.39 3.39 -2.92
N GLY A 47 6.82 2.29 -2.45
CA GLY A 47 6.29 1.24 -3.31
C GLY A 47 5.00 1.63 -4.04
N PRO A 48 4.69 0.97 -5.16
CA PRO A 48 3.48 1.26 -5.93
C PRO A 48 2.19 0.95 -5.14
N GLU A 49 2.19 -0.04 -4.25
CA GLU A 49 1.02 -0.35 -3.42
C GLU A 49 0.78 0.75 -2.37
N ASN A 50 1.86 1.22 -1.75
CA ASN A 50 1.87 2.32 -0.81
C ASN A 50 1.43 3.62 -1.49
N LEU A 51 1.92 3.91 -2.70
CA LEU A 51 1.47 5.07 -3.48
C LEU A 51 -0.03 4.99 -3.81
N TYR A 52 -0.52 3.82 -4.22
CA TYR A 52 -1.94 3.62 -4.46
C TYR A 52 -2.77 3.87 -3.19
N ARG A 53 -2.27 3.40 -2.05
CA ARG A 53 -2.87 3.61 -0.73
C ARG A 53 -2.89 5.10 -0.34
N VAL A 54 -1.79 5.84 -0.55
CA VAL A 54 -1.74 7.32 -0.37
C VAL A 54 -2.84 8.00 -1.18
N ARG A 55 -2.98 7.66 -2.47
CA ARG A 55 -4.00 8.26 -3.35
C ARG A 55 -5.41 7.99 -2.86
N LYS A 56 -5.70 6.77 -2.39
CA LYS A 56 -7.01 6.44 -1.79
C LYS A 56 -7.30 7.28 -0.55
N ILE A 57 -6.31 7.43 0.34
CA ILE A 57 -6.45 8.22 1.58
C ILE A 57 -6.74 9.69 1.25
N ILE A 58 -5.98 10.29 0.33
CA ILE A 58 -6.20 11.69 -0.09
C ILE A 58 -7.64 11.88 -0.60
N ARG A 59 -8.13 10.95 -1.44
CA ARG A 59 -9.49 10.99 -1.96
C ARG A 59 -10.56 10.79 -0.88
N LEU A 60 -10.36 9.86 0.05
CA LEU A 60 -11.29 9.63 1.17
C LEU A 60 -11.34 10.85 2.08
N LYS A 61 -10.18 11.40 2.42
CA LYS A 61 -10.03 12.59 3.24
C LYS A 61 -10.79 13.77 2.65
N SER A 62 -10.65 14.02 1.34
CA SER A 62 -11.35 15.12 0.66
C SER A 62 -12.86 14.90 0.55
N SER A 63 -13.28 13.64 0.30
CA SER A 63 -14.69 13.30 0.11
C SER A 63 -15.50 13.32 1.41
N LEU A 64 -14.87 12.98 2.55
CA LEU A 64 -15.53 12.82 3.84
C LEU A 64 -15.11 13.86 4.89
N SER A 65 -14.31 14.86 4.50
CA SER A 65 -13.77 15.91 5.39
C SER A 65 -13.06 15.34 6.64
N LEU A 66 -12.33 14.25 6.45
CA LEU A 66 -11.64 13.56 7.54
C LEU A 66 -10.26 14.18 7.82
N ASN A 67 -9.70 13.84 8.97
CA ASN A 67 -8.27 13.94 9.20
C ASN A 67 -7.54 12.71 8.59
N TRP A 68 -6.21 12.75 8.55
CA TRP A 68 -5.40 11.71 7.92
C TRP A 68 -5.57 10.34 8.59
N GLN A 69 -5.60 10.33 9.92
CA GLN A 69 -5.78 9.13 10.73
C GLN A 69 -7.14 8.48 10.47
N GLY A 70 -8.21 9.28 10.46
CA GLY A 70 -9.56 8.81 10.19
C GLY A 70 -9.72 8.27 8.78
N ALA A 71 -9.12 8.94 7.78
CA ALA A 71 -9.13 8.46 6.40
C ALA A 71 -8.37 7.13 6.25
N ALA A 72 -7.27 6.93 6.96
CA ALA A 72 -6.52 5.67 6.95
C ALA A 72 -7.29 4.53 7.63
N ILE A 73 -7.87 4.77 8.81
CA ILE A 73 -8.71 3.78 9.51
C ILE A 73 -9.88 3.35 8.62
N ILE A 74 -10.55 4.31 7.97
CA ILE A 74 -11.67 4.00 7.08
C ILE A 74 -11.20 3.18 5.87
N LEU A 75 -10.03 3.50 5.31
CA LEU A 75 -9.47 2.70 4.23
C LEU A 75 -9.23 1.24 4.66
N ASP A 76 -8.64 1.03 5.84
CA ASP A 76 -8.39 -0.31 6.38
C ASP A 76 -9.68 -1.09 6.62
N LEU A 77 -10.74 -0.41 7.07
CA LEU A 77 -12.05 -1.02 7.25
C LEU A 77 -12.70 -1.39 5.90
N LEU A 78 -12.56 -0.54 4.88
CA LEU A 78 -13.05 -0.85 3.54
C LEU A 78 -12.34 -2.07 2.94
N GLU A 79 -11.00 -2.15 3.08
CA GLU A 79 -10.22 -3.30 2.61
C GLU A 79 -10.61 -4.60 3.33
N GLN A 80 -10.91 -4.53 4.64
CA GLN A 80 -11.43 -5.67 5.38
C GLN A 80 -12.82 -6.10 4.92
N ILE A 81 -13.71 -5.15 4.66
CA ILE A 81 -15.06 -5.43 4.12
C ILE A 81 -14.96 -6.09 2.75
N GLU A 82 -14.10 -5.59 1.86
CA GLU A 82 -13.86 -6.18 0.54
C GLU A 82 -13.41 -7.65 0.67
N LYS A 83 -12.41 -7.92 1.51
CA LYS A 83 -11.94 -9.30 1.77
C LYS A 83 -13.06 -10.21 2.30
N LEU A 84 -13.85 -9.73 3.26
CA LEU A 84 -14.97 -10.49 3.81
C LEU A 84 -16.06 -10.76 2.75
N GLN A 85 -16.33 -9.81 1.86
CA GLN A 85 -17.28 -9.99 0.77
C GLN A 85 -16.78 -11.04 -0.23
N GLU A 86 -15.50 -10.99 -0.60
CA GLU A 86 -14.88 -12.01 -1.47
C GLU A 86 -14.99 -13.41 -0.85
N GLU A 87 -14.68 -13.56 0.44
CA GLU A 87 -14.84 -14.84 1.15
C GLU A 87 -16.28 -15.37 1.10
N ILE A 88 -17.27 -14.50 1.36
CA ILE A 88 -18.70 -14.87 1.29
C ILE A 88 -19.07 -15.31 -0.13
N GLU A 89 -18.61 -14.62 -1.17
CA GLU A 89 -18.88 -15.03 -2.55
C GLU A 89 -18.26 -16.38 -2.90
N GLN A 90 -17.03 -16.65 -2.45
CA GLN A 90 -16.38 -17.94 -2.66
C GLN A 90 -17.13 -19.08 -1.96
N LEU A 91 -17.65 -18.83 -0.75
CA LEU A 91 -18.47 -19.79 -0.02
C LEU A 91 -19.82 -20.06 -0.69
N ARG A 92 -20.46 -19.04 -1.27
CA ARG A 92 -21.74 -19.18 -2.00
C ARG A 92 -21.62 -19.91 -3.34
N LYS A 93 -20.42 -19.93 -3.94
CA LYS A 93 -20.15 -20.63 -5.22
C LYS A 93 -19.87 -22.13 -5.03
N ARG A 94 -19.73 -22.60 -3.79
CA ARG A 94 -19.66 -24.03 -3.43
C ARG A 94 -21.05 -24.59 -3.20
#